data_AF-E6VIN4-F1
#
_entry.id   AF-E6VIN4-F1
#
_cell.length_a   1.000
_cell.length_b   1.000
_cell.length_c   1.000
_cell.angle_alpha   90.00
_cell.angle_beta   90.00
_cell.angle_gamma   90.00
#
_symmetry.space_group_name_H-M   'P 1'
#
loop_
_entity.id
_entity.type
_entity.pdbx_description
1 polymer ?
#
loop_
_entity_poly.entity_id
_entity_poly.type
_entity_poly.pdbx_seq_one_letter_code
_entity_poly.pdbx_strand_id
1 'polypeptide(L)'
;MPHTIDQKINALLEQETSLRQWLEQIRALTKDARGSTVIAGLTQKETEEFLLLSPLVRAFDSGMTADHAAAARARHAELKAKLEGALQDNAIESLSGWGEAAAGAR
;
A
#
# COMPACT_ATOMS: atom_id res chain seq x y z
N MET A 1 -4.17 -17.26 20.66
CA MET A 1 -3.46 -17.65 19.43
C MET A 1 -2.88 -16.39 18.81
N PRO A 2 -1.59 -16.32 18.45
CA PRO A 2 -1.03 -15.13 17.82
C PRO A 2 -1.59 -15.01 16.40
N HIS A 3 -2.31 -13.93 16.12
CA HIS A 3 -2.71 -13.59 14.76
C HIS A 3 -1.46 -13.35 13.92
N THR A 4 -1.33 -14.06 12.80
CA THR A 4 -0.26 -13.80 11.83
C THR A 4 -0.48 -12.43 11.21
N ILE A 5 0.60 -11.75 10.80
CA ILE A 5 0.53 -10.42 10.17
C ILE A 5 -0.43 -10.42 8.97
N ASP A 6 -0.45 -11.51 8.20
CA ASP A 6 -1.38 -11.70 7.09
C ASP A 6 -2.87 -11.64 7.52
N GLN A 7 -3.23 -12.32 8.62
CA GLN A 7 -4.60 -12.26 9.15
C GLN A 7 -4.97 -10.84 9.59
N LYS A 8 -4.02 -10.09 10.16
CA LYS A 8 -4.24 -8.70 10.56
C LYS A 8 -4.43 -7.79 9.35
N ILE A 9 -3.61 -7.95 8.31
CA ILE A 9 -3.75 -7.19 7.06
C ILE A 9 -5.13 -7.45 6.45
N ASN A 10 -5.55 -8.72 6.35
CA ASN A 10 -6.87 -9.05 5.81
C ASN A 10 -7.99 -8.47 6.69
N ALA A 11 -7.89 -8.56 8.02
CA ALA A 11 -8.87 -7.97 8.92
C ALA A 11 -8.94 -6.44 8.81
N LEU A 12 -7.81 -5.75 8.66
CA LEU A 12 -7.76 -4.29 8.46
C LEU A 12 -8.37 -3.89 7.10
N LEU A 13 -8.10 -4.66 6.05
CA LEU A 13 -8.71 -4.46 4.73
C LEU A 13 -10.23 -4.72 4.73
N GLU A 14 -10.70 -5.65 5.56
CA GLU A 14 -12.13 -5.92 5.74
C GLU A 14 -12.83 -4.85 6.57
N GLN A 15 -12.15 -4.27 7.56
CA GLN A 15 -12.68 -3.16 8.36
C GLN A 15 -12.79 -1.87 7.53
N GLU A 16 -11.76 -1.56 6.73
CA GLU A 16 -11.68 -0.32 5.96
C GLU A 16 -11.99 -0.56 4.47
N THR A 17 -13.25 -0.90 4.16
CA THR A 17 -13.71 -1.23 2.79
C THR A 17 -13.38 -0.13 1.77
N SER A 18 -13.48 1.15 2.14
CA SER A 18 -13.13 2.25 1.23
C SER A 18 -11.63 2.29 0.90
N LEU A 19 -10.77 1.97 1.88
CA LEU A 19 -9.32 1.91 1.67
C LEU A 19 -8.97 0.73 0.77
N ARG A 20 -9.59 -0.43 1.02
CA ARG A 20 -9.45 -1.61 0.16
C ARG A 20 -9.86 -1.30 -1.29
N GLN A 21 -11.04 -0.72 -1.50
CA GLN A 21 -11.54 -0.36 -2.83
C GLN A 21 -10.60 0.61 -3.55
N TRP A 22 -10.06 1.60 -2.83
CA TRP A 22 -9.08 2.52 -3.40
C TRP A 22 -7.78 1.79 -3.80
N LEU A 23 -7.25 0.90 -2.95
CA LEU A 23 -6.05 0.10 -3.27
C LEU A 23 -6.29 -0.84 -4.46
N GLU A 24 -7.49 -1.42 -4.58
CA GLU A 24 -7.88 -2.24 -5.73
C GLU A 24 -7.99 -1.39 -7.01
N GLN A 25 -8.58 -0.19 -6.93
CA GLN A 25 -8.74 0.72 -8.07
C GLN A 25 -7.39 1.15 -8.67
N ILE A 26 -6.41 1.45 -7.82
CA ILE A 26 -5.05 1.82 -8.27
C ILE A 26 -4.16 0.59 -8.53
N ARG A 27 -4.70 -0.63 -8.42
CA ARG A 27 -3.98 -1.91 -8.56
C ARG A 27 -2.76 -2.02 -7.63
N ALA A 28 -2.85 -1.45 -6.44
CA ALA A 28 -1.79 -1.48 -5.44
C ALA A 28 -1.77 -2.76 -4.61
N LEU A 29 -2.84 -3.56 -4.59
CA LEU A 29 -2.83 -4.84 -3.88
C LEU A 29 -2.11 -5.90 -4.72
N THR A 30 -1.03 -6.45 -4.16
CA THR A 30 -0.24 -7.53 -4.76
C THR A 30 -0.02 -8.67 -3.78
N LYS A 31 0.64 -9.73 -4.24
CA LYS A 31 1.07 -10.87 -3.42
C LYS A 31 2.57 -10.82 -3.23
N ASP A 32 3.03 -11.04 -2.01
CA ASP A 32 4.47 -11.22 -1.76
C ASP A 32 4.95 -12.60 -2.23
N ALA A 33 6.25 -12.86 -2.11
CA ALA A 33 6.87 -14.14 -2.48
C ALA A 33 6.33 -15.36 -1.70
N ARG A 34 5.56 -15.14 -0.63
CA ARG A 34 4.92 -16.16 0.21
C ARG A 34 3.41 -16.29 -0.05
N GLY A 35 2.86 -15.50 -0.98
CA GLY A 35 1.43 -15.49 -1.32
C GLY A 35 0.57 -14.62 -0.40
N SER A 36 1.17 -13.83 0.49
CA SER A 36 0.47 -12.92 1.39
C SER A 36 0.06 -11.63 0.70
N THR A 37 -1.11 -11.09 1.07
CA THR A 37 -1.59 -9.81 0.51
C THR A 37 -0.73 -8.67 1.05
N VAL A 38 -0.11 -7.90 0.15
CA VAL A 38 0.71 -6.73 0.49
C VAL A 38 0.40 -5.57 -0.46
N ILE A 39 0.74 -4.35 -0.05
CA ILE A 39 0.67 -3.17 -0.91
C ILE A 39 1.95 -3.10 -1.75
N ALA A 40 1.82 -2.73 -3.03
CA ALA A 40 2.94 -2.60 -3.96
C ALA A 40 4.04 -1.68 -3.39
N GLY A 41 5.29 -2.15 -3.44
CA GLY A 41 6.44 -1.43 -2.88
C GLY A 41 6.57 -1.50 -1.36
N LEU A 42 5.63 -2.14 -0.65
CA LEU A 42 5.65 -2.29 0.80
C LEU A 42 5.86 -3.75 1.22
N THR A 43 6.58 -3.94 2.33
CA THR A 43 6.65 -5.22 3.02
C THR A 43 5.35 -5.54 3.76
N GLN A 44 5.19 -6.77 4.27
CA GLN A 44 4.03 -7.13 5.11
C GLN A 44 3.88 -6.21 6.33
N LYS A 45 4.98 -5.90 7.02
CA LYS A 45 4.97 -5.02 8.19
C LYS A 45 4.57 -3.59 7.82
N GLU A 46 5.12 -3.07 6.72
CA GLU A 46 4.78 -1.74 6.22
C GLU A 46 3.34 -1.66 5.71
N THR A 47 2.81 -2.75 5.16
CA THR A 47 1.40 -2.85 4.78
C THR A 47 0.49 -2.79 6.00
N GLU A 48 0.77 -3.59 7.03
CA GLU A 48 0.04 -3.52 8.32
C GLU A 48 0.09 -2.10 8.89
N GLU A 49 1.28 -1.49 8.92
CA GLU A 49 1.50 -0.13 9.42
C GLU A 49 0.71 0.92 8.61
N PHE A 50 0.73 0.84 7.27
CA PHE A 50 -0.02 1.75 6.41
C PHE A 50 -1.53 1.67 6.65
N LEU A 51 -2.06 0.46 6.78
CA LEU A 51 -3.48 0.22 7.03
C LEU A 51 -3.89 0.71 8.43
N LEU A 52 -3.04 0.53 9.44
CA LEU A 52 -3.27 1.05 10.79
C LEU A 52 -3.23 2.58 10.86
N LEU A 53 -2.32 3.22 10.14
CA LEU A 53 -2.15 4.67 10.15
C LEU A 53 -3.21 5.42 9.33
N SER A 54 -3.75 4.78 8.28
CA SER A 54 -4.73 5.41 7.38
C SER A 54 -5.96 6.00 8.09
N PRO A 55 -6.68 5.29 8.98
CA PRO A 55 -7.81 5.87 9.70
C PRO A 55 -7.38 6.96 10.70
N LEU A 56 -6.21 6.81 11.34
CA LEU A 56 -5.67 7.78 12.29
C LEU A 56 -5.31 9.12 11.64
N VAL A 57 -4.81 9.07 10.40
CA VAL A 57 -4.48 10.27 9.61
C VAL A 57 -5.74 10.98 9.11
N ARG A 58 -6.80 10.22 8.80
CA ARG A 58 -8.09 10.74 8.32
C ARG A 58 -8.97 11.28 9.45
N ALA A 59 -8.85 10.73 10.66
CA ALA A 59 -9.59 11.21 11.82
C ALA A 59 -9.07 12.60 12.24
N PHE A 60 -9.97 13.59 12.22
CA PHE A 60 -9.66 14.96 12.64
C PHE A 60 -9.45 15.05 14.17
N ASP A 61 -10.10 14.17 14.93
CA ASP A 61 -10.02 14.05 16.39
C ASP A 61 -9.69 12.59 16.76
N SER A 62 -8.42 12.20 16.59
CA SER A 62 -7.96 10.87 16.97
C SER A 62 -7.61 10.76 18.47
N GLY A 63 -7.86 11.80 19.26
CA GLY A 63 -7.37 11.91 20.65
C GLY A 63 -5.84 11.91 20.78
N MET A 64 -5.10 11.97 19.67
CA MET A 64 -3.64 12.00 19.67
C MET A 64 -3.13 13.41 19.98
N THR A 65 -2.01 13.48 20.71
CA THR A 65 -1.29 14.76 20.85
C THR A 65 -0.77 15.22 19.48
N ALA A 66 -0.57 16.53 19.31
CA ALA A 66 -0.14 17.12 18.05
C ALA A 66 1.15 16.46 17.50
N ASP A 67 2.13 16.17 18.35
CA ASP A 67 3.38 15.50 17.96
C ASP A 67 3.16 14.07 17.46
N HIS A 68 2.30 13.29 18.13
CA HIS A 68 1.99 11.93 17.70
C HIS A 68 1.19 11.93 16.40
N ALA A 69 0.27 12.89 16.22
CA ALA A 69 -0.46 13.04 14.97
C ALA A 69 0.48 13.46 13.81
N ALA A 70 1.44 14.34 14.07
CA ALA A 70 2.46 14.73 13.09
C ALA A 70 3.36 13.54 12.71
N ALA A 71 3.82 12.75 13.69
CA ALA A 71 4.61 11.55 13.44
C ALA A 71 3.83 10.49 12.64
N ALA A 72 2.57 10.24 12.99
CA ALA A 72 1.70 9.32 12.26
C ALA A 72 1.47 9.75 10.81
N ARG A 73 1.26 11.06 10.58
CA ARG A 73 1.12 11.63 9.23
C ARG A 73 2.42 11.54 8.44
N ALA A 74 3.55 11.86 9.05
CA ALA A 74 4.85 11.75 8.39
C ALA A 74 5.12 10.30 7.97
N ARG A 75 4.88 9.34 8.88
CA ARG A 75 5.07 7.92 8.60
C ARG A 75 4.13 7.41 7.51
N HIS A 76 2.86 7.80 7.54
CA HIS A 76 1.90 7.47 6.49
C HIS A 76 2.32 8.06 5.14
N ALA A 77 2.82 9.30 5.12
CA ALA A 77 3.31 9.94 3.90
C ALA A 77 4.54 9.23 3.31
N GLU A 78 5.48 8.76 4.15
CA GLU A 78 6.62 7.95 3.69
C GLU A 78 6.17 6.64 3.02
N LEU A 79 5.24 5.92 3.66
CA LEU A 79 4.71 4.66 3.12
C LEU A 79 3.89 4.89 1.84
N LYS A 80 3.14 6.00 1.79
CA LYS A 80 2.42 6.41 0.59
C LYS A 80 3.38 6.74 -0.56
N ALA A 81 4.48 7.44 -0.31
CA ALA A 81 5.48 7.76 -1.32
C ALA A 81 6.14 6.49 -1.90
N LYS A 82 6.41 5.47 -1.06
CA LYS A 82 6.90 4.17 -1.54
C LYS A 82 5.90 3.46 -2.44
N LEU A 83 4.61 3.47 -2.06
CA LEU A 83 3.54 2.95 -2.90
C LEU A 83 3.49 3.69 -4.25
N GLU A 84 3.47 5.02 -4.24
CA GLU A 84 3.42 5.82 -5.46
C GLU A 84 4.63 5.58 -6.36
N GLY A 85 5.83 5.44 -5.79
CA GLY A 85 7.04 5.05 -6.53
C GLY A 85 6.90 3.67 -7.18
N ALA A 86 6.44 2.67 -6.44
CA ALA A 86 6.24 1.33 -6.99
C ALA A 86 5.14 1.28 -8.08
N LEU A 87 4.11 2.11 -7.97
CA LEU A 87 3.10 2.26 -9.02
C LEU A 87 3.68 2.92 -10.28
N GLN A 88 4.55 3.92 -10.13
CA GLN A 88 5.25 4.56 -11.24
C GLN A 88 6.21 3.60 -11.93
N ASP A 89 7.01 2.84 -11.16
CA ASP A 89 7.94 1.84 -11.72
C ASP A 89 7.18 0.80 -12.54
N ASN A 90 6.08 0.27 -12.01
CA ASN A 90 5.24 -0.69 -12.73
C ASN A 90 4.58 -0.07 -13.98
N ALA A 91 4.17 1.20 -13.92
CA ALA A 91 3.69 1.92 -15.09
C ALA A 91 4.78 2.09 -16.16
N ILE A 92 6.02 2.41 -15.76
CA ILE A 92 7.17 2.55 -16.65
C ILE A 92 7.52 1.19 -17.30
N GLU A 93 7.55 0.10 -16.52
CA GLU A 93 7.77 -1.25 -17.05
C GLU A 93 6.67 -1.65 -18.06
N SER A 94 5.40 -1.31 -17.76
CA SER A 94 4.29 -1.56 -18.68
C SER A 94 4.40 -0.80 -20.00
N LEU A 95 4.96 0.41 -19.99
CA LEU A 95 5.19 1.23 -21.18
C LEU A 95 6.44 0.78 -21.96
N SER A 96 7.46 0.29 -21.26
CA SER A 96 8.70 -0.22 -21.86
C SER A 96 8.48 -1.53 -22.62
N GLY A 97 7.51 -2.35 -22.20
CA GLY A 97 7.10 -3.58 -22.90
C GLY A 97 6.50 -3.36 -24.30
N TRP A 98 6.05 -2.15 -24.64
CA TRP A 98 5.56 -1.82 -25.98
C TRP A 98 6.68 -1.48 -26.98
N GLY A 99 7.90 -1.22 -26.51
CA GLY A 99 9.06 -0.92 -27.37
C GLY A 99 9.71 -2.16 -27.98
N GLU A 100 9.63 -3.33 -27.33
CA GLU A 100 10.29 -4.56 -27.78
C GLU A 100 9.44 -5.35 -28.80
N ALA A 101 8.11 -5.28 -28.71
CA ALA A 101 7.21 -5.95 -29.67
C ALA A 101 7.23 -5.34 -31.08
N ALA A 102 7.72 -4.09 -31.22
CA ALA A 102 7.80 -3.41 -32.52
C ALA A 102 9.13 -3.64 -33.27
N ALA A 103 10.14 -4.23 -32.63
CA ALA A 103 11.47 -4.43 -33.22
C ALA A 103 11.67 -5.81 -33.87
N GLY A 104 10.73 -6.74 -33.72
CA GLY A 104 10.78 -8.10 -34.31
C GLY A 104 10.09 -8.26 -35.66
N ALA A 105 9.61 -7.18 -36.28
CA ALA A 105 8.90 -7.21 -37.55
C ALA A 105 9.60 -6.36 -38.62
N ARG A 106 10.86 -6.66 -38.93
CA ARG A 106 11.54 -6.22 -40.15
C ARG A 106 12.51 -7.28 -40.64
#